data_AF-W4S9N8-F1
#
_entry.id   AF-W4S9N8-F1
#
_cell.length_a   1.000
_cell.length_b   1.000
_cell.length_c   1.000
_cell.angle_alpha   90.00
_cell.angle_beta   90.00
_cell.angle_gamma   90.00
#
_symmetry.space_group_name_H-M   'P 1'
#
loop_
_entity.id
_entity.type
_entity.pdbx_description
1 polymer ?
#
loop_
_entity_poly.entity_id
_entity_poly.type
_entity_poly.pdbx_seq_one_letter_code
_entity_poly.pdbx_strand_id
1 'polypeptide(L)'
;MHFHAVAYARIGLVALRQCSDHRGMNIFQTLLTGMVIASPIAACAADTTGNQTAAATGAAIHVNQLGYLPGSAKLAVLGLPQDAAPTADRFTVEDAQGRQVLEGKLQAAALWAPAGQQARVADFSSLRAPGTYRLKIDGQPASDPFPIAASAYRPVLEASLKAFYFNRASTALPAQFAGPYARAAGHPDTQVRIHPSAASAT
;
A
#
# COMPACT_ATOMS: atom_id res chain seq x y z
N MET A 1 -35.83 16.95 -29.76
CA MET A 1 -37.23 16.48 -29.78
C MET A 1 -37.16 14.97 -30.02
N HIS A 2 -37.48 14.03 -29.13
CA HIS A 2 -38.43 13.96 -28.03
C HIS A 2 -37.92 12.95 -26.98
N PHE A 3 -38.17 13.26 -25.71
CA PHE A 3 -38.14 12.34 -24.58
C PHE A 3 -39.27 11.30 -24.71
N HIS A 4 -39.04 10.07 -24.26
CA HIS A 4 -40.13 9.19 -23.81
C HIS A 4 -39.78 8.61 -22.43
N ALA A 5 -40.59 9.02 -21.46
CA ALA A 5 -40.69 8.51 -20.10
C ALA A 5 -42.03 7.78 -19.95
N VAL A 6 -42.04 6.64 -19.25
CA VAL A 6 -43.23 5.94 -18.70
C VAL A 6 -42.67 5.10 -17.53
N ALA A 7 -42.73 5.46 -16.23
CA ALA A 7 -43.86 5.51 -15.27
C ALA A 7 -44.62 4.16 -15.22
N TYR A 8 -44.72 3.37 -14.14
CA TYR A 8 -45.26 3.63 -12.80
C TYR A 8 -45.15 2.33 -11.97
N ALA A 9 -44.94 2.42 -10.65
CA ALA A 9 -45.66 1.61 -9.65
C ALA A 9 -45.36 2.13 -8.24
N ARG A 10 -46.40 2.68 -7.60
CA ARG A 10 -46.42 3.10 -6.20
C ARG A 10 -46.89 1.93 -5.32
N ILE A 11 -46.23 1.72 -4.18
CA ILE A 11 -46.89 1.28 -2.94
C ILE A 11 -46.26 2.11 -1.82
N GLY A 12 -47.09 2.92 -1.16
CA GLY A 12 -46.73 3.61 0.07
C GLY A 12 -47.03 2.74 1.28
N LEU A 13 -46.28 2.95 2.36
CA LEU A 13 -46.82 2.81 3.70
C LEU A 13 -46.21 3.90 4.59
N VAL A 14 -47.11 4.75 5.07
CA VAL A 14 -46.93 5.78 6.08
C VAL A 14 -47.12 5.13 7.44
N ALA A 15 -46.30 5.55 8.43
CA ALA A 15 -46.49 5.53 9.89
C ALA A 15 -45.17 5.12 10.58
N LEU A 16 -44.70 5.70 11.67
CA LEU A 16 -45.14 6.81 12.52
C LEU A 16 -43.87 7.29 13.27
N ARG A 17 -43.83 8.59 13.55
CA ARG A 17 -42.88 9.18 14.52
C ARG A 17 -43.11 8.59 15.90
N GLN A 18 -42.04 8.32 16.63
CA GLN A 18 -42.08 8.37 18.09
C GLN A 18 -40.89 9.18 18.61
N CYS A 19 -41.23 10.40 19.00
CA CYS A 19 -40.51 11.20 19.99
C CYS A 19 -40.70 10.51 21.33
N SER A 20 -39.63 10.21 22.07
CA SER A 20 -39.74 9.98 23.51
C SER A 20 -38.82 10.94 24.23
N ASP A 21 -39.46 11.63 25.17
CA ASP A 21 -39.07 12.82 25.89
C ASP A 21 -38.01 12.50 26.96
N HIS A 22 -37.13 13.46 27.20
CA HIS A 22 -36.10 13.46 28.24
C HIS A 22 -36.69 14.16 29.48
N ARG A 23 -37.00 13.43 30.56
CA ARG A 23 -37.33 14.08 31.84
C ARG A 23 -37.12 13.16 33.06
N GLY A 24 -36.39 13.69 34.05
CA GLY A 24 -36.45 13.29 35.47
C GLY A 24 -35.50 12.15 35.88
N MET A 25 -34.34 12.39 36.49
CA MET A 25 -34.08 12.84 37.88
C MET A 25 -34.05 11.69 38.91
N ASN A 26 -32.82 11.43 39.39
CA ASN A 26 -32.41 11.05 40.74
C ASN A 26 -32.80 9.70 41.40
N ILE A 27 -31.72 8.98 41.76
CA ILE A 27 -31.43 8.36 43.06
C ILE A 27 -32.43 7.28 43.52
N PHE A 28 -32.04 6.01 43.47
CA PHE A 28 -32.17 5.11 44.64
C PHE A 28 -31.21 3.92 44.53
N GLN A 29 -30.65 3.64 45.69
CA GLN A 29 -29.57 2.74 46.08
C GLN A 29 -30.07 1.28 46.20
N THR A 30 -29.14 0.34 46.47
CA THR A 30 -29.29 -1.11 46.79
C THR A 30 -29.30 -2.08 45.59
N LEU A 31 -28.60 -3.23 45.58
CA LEU A 31 -27.91 -4.02 46.61
C LEU A 31 -26.82 -4.89 45.95
N LEU A 32 -25.68 -5.05 46.63
CA LEU A 32 -24.61 -6.00 46.29
C LEU A 32 -25.07 -7.46 46.40
N THR A 33 -24.76 -8.27 45.40
CA THR A 33 -24.48 -9.72 45.43
C THR A 33 -23.89 -9.98 44.04
N GLY A 34 -22.65 -10.38 43.83
CA GLY A 34 -21.80 -11.38 44.46
C GLY A 34 -20.89 -11.90 43.33
N MET A 35 -19.89 -12.71 43.69
CA MET A 35 -18.94 -13.38 42.79
C MET A 35 -17.67 -12.59 42.46
N VAL A 36 -16.73 -12.63 43.41
CA VAL A 36 -15.30 -12.43 43.13
C VAL A 36 -14.83 -13.66 42.35
N ILE A 37 -14.67 -13.53 41.04
CA ILE A 37 -13.96 -14.51 40.23
C ILE A 37 -12.48 -14.10 40.29
N ALA A 38 -11.71 -14.76 41.15
CA ALA A 38 -10.27 -14.69 41.12
C ALA A 38 -9.77 -15.39 39.85
N SER A 39 -9.62 -14.64 38.76
CA SER A 39 -8.86 -15.10 37.59
C SER A 39 -7.38 -14.87 37.88
N PRO A 40 -6.52 -15.91 37.89
CA PRO A 40 -5.09 -15.67 37.88
C PRO A 40 -4.76 -15.01 36.55
N ILE A 41 -4.35 -13.74 36.61
CA ILE A 41 -3.63 -13.12 35.51
C ILE A 41 -2.31 -13.89 35.43
N ALA A 42 -2.27 -14.94 34.61
CA ALA A 42 -1.03 -15.48 34.12
C ALA A 42 -0.41 -14.36 33.27
N ALA A 43 0.39 -13.52 33.93
CA ALA A 43 1.31 -12.63 33.26
C ALA A 43 2.28 -13.52 32.50
N CYS A 44 1.97 -13.83 31.25
CA CYS A 44 2.99 -14.18 30.28
C CYS A 44 3.92 -12.98 30.25
N ALA A 45 5.05 -13.08 30.96
CA ALA A 45 6.20 -12.24 30.71
C ALA A 45 6.56 -12.50 29.24
N ALA A 46 6.06 -11.63 28.36
CA ALA A 46 6.59 -11.54 27.02
C ALA A 46 8.02 -11.06 27.21
N ASP A 47 8.97 -11.99 27.13
CA ASP A 47 10.37 -11.66 26.99
C ASP A 47 10.47 -10.66 25.84
N THR A 48 10.66 -9.39 26.20
CA THR A 48 10.92 -8.31 25.25
C THR A 48 12.40 -8.35 24.84
N THR A 49 13.03 -9.51 24.96
CA THR A 49 14.22 -9.87 24.21
C THR A 49 13.75 -10.21 22.80
N GLY A 50 13.27 -9.19 22.09
CA GLY A 50 13.18 -9.21 20.64
C GLY A 50 14.59 -9.38 20.11
N ASN A 51 15.07 -10.63 20.08
CA ASN A 51 16.19 -11.03 19.27
C ASN A 51 15.71 -10.87 17.83
N GLN A 52 15.72 -9.63 17.35
CA GLN A 52 15.72 -9.33 15.93
C GLN A 52 17.00 -9.95 15.41
N THR A 53 16.89 -11.24 15.11
CA THR A 53 17.85 -11.92 14.28
C THR A 53 17.76 -11.15 12.99
N ALA A 54 18.72 -10.24 12.76
CA ALA A 54 18.84 -9.55 11.49
C ALA A 54 18.71 -10.66 10.45
N ALA A 55 17.63 -10.63 9.67
CA ALA A 55 17.39 -11.62 8.64
C ALA A 55 18.71 -11.69 7.87
N ALA A 56 19.33 -12.87 7.86
CA ALA A 56 20.64 -13.05 7.26
C ALA A 56 20.60 -12.33 5.92
N THR A 57 21.41 -11.28 5.78
CA THR A 57 21.52 -10.47 4.56
C THR A 57 22.24 -11.32 3.53
N GLY A 58 21.60 -12.43 3.17
CA GLY A 58 21.93 -13.23 2.02
C GLY A 58 21.79 -12.35 0.79
N ALA A 59 22.55 -12.71 -0.23
CA ALA A 59 22.49 -11.96 -1.46
C ALA A 59 21.07 -12.02 -2.05
N ALA A 60 20.59 -10.87 -2.52
CA ALA A 60 19.22 -10.69 -2.96
C ALA A 60 19.20 -10.04 -4.34
N ILE A 61 18.29 -10.54 -5.18
CA ILE A 61 18.06 -10.00 -6.52
C ILE A 61 16.98 -8.95 -6.43
N HIS A 62 17.36 -7.68 -6.62
CA HIS A 62 16.46 -6.54 -6.64
C HIS A 62 16.07 -6.19 -8.07
N VAL A 63 14.77 -6.09 -8.30
CA VAL A 63 14.16 -5.71 -9.59
C VAL A 63 13.12 -4.62 -9.35
N ASN A 64 12.77 -3.87 -10.39
CA ASN A 64 11.56 -3.05 -10.35
C ASN A 64 10.32 -3.97 -10.35
N GLN A 65 9.68 -4.09 -9.18
CA GLN A 65 8.49 -4.94 -9.00
C GLN A 65 7.26 -4.44 -9.77
N LEU A 66 7.23 -3.17 -10.20
CA LEU A 66 6.18 -2.69 -11.12
C LEU A 66 6.39 -3.18 -12.56
N GLY A 67 7.63 -3.50 -12.92
CA GLY A 67 8.02 -3.92 -14.25
C GLY A 67 8.78 -2.88 -15.06
N TYR A 68 8.89 -3.15 -16.37
CA TYR A 68 9.69 -2.37 -17.31
C TYR A 68 8.94 -2.12 -18.62
N LEU A 69 9.28 -1.04 -19.32
CA LEU A 69 8.76 -0.79 -20.67
C LEU A 69 9.57 -1.63 -21.69
N PRO A 70 8.95 -2.11 -22.78
CA PRO A 70 9.63 -2.90 -23.82
C PRO A 70 10.93 -2.27 -24.31
N GLY A 71 10.93 -0.97 -24.56
CA GLY A 71 12.07 -0.24 -25.11
C GLY A 71 13.01 0.42 -24.11
N SER A 72 12.76 0.31 -22.80
CA SER A 72 13.60 0.97 -21.79
C SER A 72 14.82 0.14 -21.42
N ALA A 73 15.79 0.79 -20.76
CA ALA A 73 16.79 0.09 -19.97
C ALA A 73 16.12 -0.75 -18.87
N LYS A 74 16.71 -1.90 -18.55
CA LYS A 74 16.20 -2.87 -17.56
C LYS A 74 17.39 -3.46 -16.82
N LEU A 75 17.51 -3.12 -15.55
CA LEU A 75 18.62 -3.50 -14.70
C LEU A 75 18.07 -4.21 -13.46
N ALA A 76 18.70 -5.32 -13.09
CA ALA A 76 18.54 -5.92 -11.78
C ALA A 76 19.84 -5.79 -11.00
N VAL A 77 19.72 -5.65 -9.69
CA VAL A 77 20.86 -5.50 -8.79
C VAL A 77 20.94 -6.74 -7.91
N LEU A 78 22.08 -7.43 -7.95
CA LEU A 78 22.45 -8.42 -6.97
C LEU A 78 23.20 -7.71 -5.83
N GLY A 79 22.56 -7.57 -4.68
CA GLY A 79 23.21 -7.10 -3.46
C GLY A 79 24.01 -8.22 -2.81
N LEU A 80 25.22 -7.94 -2.36
CA LEU A 80 26.15 -8.86 -1.70
C LEU A 80 26.69 -8.22 -0.41
N PRO A 81 26.93 -8.99 0.65
CA PRO A 81 27.73 -8.51 1.79
C PRO A 81 29.09 -7.97 1.33
N GLN A 82 29.63 -6.98 2.04
CA GLN A 82 30.82 -6.23 1.62
C GLN A 82 32.03 -7.12 1.28
N ASP A 83 32.21 -8.19 2.06
CA ASP A 83 33.36 -9.11 1.96
C ASP A 83 32.98 -10.46 1.30
N ALA A 84 31.80 -10.55 0.68
CA ALA A 84 31.36 -11.77 0.02
C ALA A 84 32.07 -11.96 -1.33
N ALA A 85 32.64 -13.14 -1.53
CA ALA A 85 33.14 -13.54 -2.84
C ALA A 85 31.97 -13.71 -3.83
N PRO A 86 32.12 -13.31 -5.10
CA PRO A 86 31.09 -13.52 -6.11
C PRO A 86 30.85 -15.02 -6.31
N THR A 87 29.59 -15.47 -6.21
CA THR A 87 29.24 -16.91 -6.31
C THR A 87 28.86 -17.35 -7.72
N ALA A 88 28.46 -16.42 -8.60
CA ALA A 88 28.06 -16.70 -9.97
C ALA A 88 28.32 -15.47 -10.84
N ASP A 89 28.70 -15.67 -12.11
CA ASP A 89 29.02 -14.59 -13.05
C ASP A 89 27.97 -14.37 -14.14
N ARG A 90 26.92 -15.20 -14.14
CA ARG A 90 25.86 -15.18 -15.16
C ARG A 90 24.50 -15.05 -14.50
N PHE A 91 23.56 -14.54 -15.28
CA PHE A 91 22.16 -14.51 -14.93
C PHE A 91 21.33 -15.04 -16.10
N THR A 92 20.16 -15.58 -15.79
CA THR A 92 19.14 -15.96 -16.77
C THR A 92 17.84 -15.22 -16.49
N VAL A 93 17.05 -15.03 -17.54
CA VAL A 93 15.67 -14.55 -17.42
C VAL A 93 14.76 -15.65 -17.93
N GLU A 94 13.78 -16.01 -17.12
CA GLU A 94 12.76 -17.01 -17.45
C GLU A 94 11.41 -16.35 -17.64
N ASP A 95 10.60 -16.88 -18.55
CA ASP A 95 9.20 -16.49 -18.69
C ASP A 95 8.30 -17.14 -17.62
N ALA A 96 6.99 -16.85 -17.68
CA ALA A 96 6.00 -17.39 -16.75
C ALA A 96 5.87 -18.93 -16.79
N GLN A 97 6.37 -19.59 -17.85
CA GLN A 97 6.38 -21.04 -18.00
C GLN A 97 7.72 -21.64 -17.52
N GLY A 98 8.63 -20.84 -17.00
CA GLY A 98 9.95 -21.27 -16.56
C GLY A 98 10.94 -21.52 -17.71
N ARG A 99 10.62 -21.09 -18.93
CA ARG A 99 11.54 -21.22 -20.06
C ARG A 99 12.55 -20.09 -20.03
N GLN A 100 13.82 -20.43 -20.11
CA GLN A 100 14.88 -19.44 -20.28
C GLN A 100 14.71 -18.71 -21.62
N VAL A 101 14.56 -17.39 -21.57
CA VAL A 101 14.39 -16.51 -22.74
C VAL A 101 15.59 -15.61 -22.98
N LEU A 102 16.43 -15.41 -21.96
CA LEU A 102 17.65 -14.61 -22.04
C LEU A 102 18.70 -15.18 -21.08
N GLU A 103 19.96 -15.02 -21.45
CA GLU A 103 21.11 -15.21 -20.57
C GLU A 103 22.10 -14.07 -20.78
N GLY A 104 22.76 -13.64 -19.70
CA GLY A 104 23.77 -12.59 -19.74
C GLY A 104 24.84 -12.73 -18.66
N LYS A 105 25.84 -11.85 -18.70
CA LYS A 105 26.89 -11.77 -17.69
C LYS A 105 26.59 -10.66 -16.70
N LEU A 106 26.84 -10.91 -15.42
CA LEU A 106 26.82 -9.89 -14.39
C LEU A 106 27.99 -8.93 -14.58
N GLN A 107 27.75 -7.64 -14.42
CA GLN A 107 28.81 -6.65 -14.36
C GLN A 107 29.73 -6.91 -13.15
N ALA A 108 30.93 -6.33 -13.19
CA ALA A 108 31.87 -6.41 -12.08
C ALA A 108 31.25 -5.85 -10.80
N ALA A 109 31.60 -6.44 -9.66
CA ALA A 109 31.13 -5.94 -8.37
C ALA A 109 31.69 -4.54 -8.09
N ALA A 110 30.85 -3.68 -7.54
CA ALA A 110 31.23 -2.34 -7.11
C ALA A 110 30.66 -2.06 -5.72
N LEU A 111 31.43 -1.35 -4.90
CA LEU A 111 31.01 -0.93 -3.56
C LEU A 111 29.92 0.14 -3.67
N TRP A 112 28.76 -0.14 -3.10
CA TRP A 112 27.70 0.82 -2.89
C TRP A 112 27.82 1.41 -1.48
N ALA A 113 28.65 2.45 -1.34
CA ALA A 113 29.02 3.02 -0.05
C ALA A 113 27.83 3.41 0.87
N PRO A 114 26.72 4.02 0.37
CA PRO A 114 25.54 4.30 1.20
C PRO A 114 24.90 3.08 1.85
N ALA A 115 25.02 1.91 1.25
CA ALA A 115 24.46 0.66 1.76
C ALA A 115 25.48 -0.21 2.51
N GLY A 116 26.77 0.10 2.44
CA GLY A 116 27.83 -0.76 3.01
C GLY A 116 27.86 -2.15 2.37
N GLN A 117 27.50 -2.26 1.09
CA GLN A 117 27.32 -3.52 0.37
C GLN A 117 28.02 -3.50 -0.98
N GLN A 118 28.40 -4.68 -1.47
CA GLN A 118 28.80 -4.85 -2.86
C GLN A 118 27.54 -5.03 -3.72
N ALA A 119 27.57 -4.49 -4.94
CA ALA A 119 26.48 -4.64 -5.90
C ALA A 119 27.03 -5.13 -7.23
N ARG A 120 26.32 -6.07 -7.84
CA ARG A 120 26.50 -6.46 -9.26
C ARG A 120 25.23 -6.16 -10.02
N VAL A 121 25.37 -5.78 -11.28
CA VAL A 121 24.24 -5.43 -12.14
C VAL A 121 24.06 -6.48 -13.22
N ALA A 122 22.82 -6.91 -13.42
CA ALA A 122 22.38 -7.69 -14.57
C ALA A 122 21.61 -6.76 -15.52
N ASP A 123 22.16 -6.52 -16.71
CA ASP A 123 21.49 -5.76 -17.76
C ASP A 123 20.78 -6.71 -18.73
N PHE A 124 19.45 -6.68 -18.72
CA PHE A 124 18.58 -7.48 -19.60
C PHE A 124 17.75 -6.58 -20.54
N SER A 125 18.27 -5.39 -20.86
CA SER A 125 17.58 -4.41 -21.70
C SER A 125 17.24 -4.91 -23.10
N SER A 126 17.98 -5.91 -23.60
CA SER A 126 17.73 -6.58 -24.89
C SER A 126 16.40 -7.35 -24.93
N LEU A 127 15.86 -7.78 -23.79
CA LEU A 127 14.55 -8.41 -23.72
C LEU A 127 13.45 -7.35 -23.88
N ARG A 128 12.76 -7.38 -25.01
CA ARG A 128 11.70 -6.41 -25.36
C ARG A 128 10.31 -7.02 -25.44
N ALA A 129 10.23 -8.35 -25.57
CA ALA A 129 8.96 -9.05 -25.69
C ALA A 129 8.09 -8.78 -24.44
N PRO A 130 6.83 -8.38 -24.62
CA PRO A 130 5.91 -8.26 -23.49
C PRO A 130 5.65 -9.62 -22.84
N GLY A 131 5.57 -9.64 -21.51
CA GLY A 131 5.36 -10.88 -20.75
C GLY A 131 5.64 -10.69 -19.26
N THR A 132 5.53 -11.77 -18.51
CA THR A 132 5.93 -11.82 -17.09
C THR A 132 7.17 -12.68 -16.98
N TYR A 133 8.15 -12.18 -16.23
CA TYR A 133 9.48 -12.78 -16.16
C TYR A 133 9.99 -12.87 -14.73
N ARG A 134 10.98 -13.73 -14.52
CA ARG A 134 11.81 -13.79 -13.31
C ARG A 134 13.27 -13.79 -13.72
N LEU A 135 14.11 -13.16 -12.89
CA LEU A 135 15.56 -13.20 -13.06
C LEU A 135 16.15 -14.22 -12.07
N LYS A 136 17.08 -15.03 -12.56
CA LYS A 136 17.79 -16.04 -11.78
C LYS A 136 19.30 -15.85 -11.88
N ILE A 137 19.96 -16.12 -10.76
CA ILE A 137 21.42 -16.17 -10.62
C ILE A 137 21.71 -17.42 -9.78
N ASP A 138 22.67 -18.22 -10.21
CA ASP A 138 23.00 -19.47 -9.51
C ASP A 138 23.41 -19.21 -8.05
N GLY A 139 22.91 -20.04 -7.16
CA GLY A 139 23.11 -19.89 -5.72
C GLY A 139 22.24 -18.81 -5.05
N GLN A 140 21.34 -18.16 -5.78
CA GLN A 140 20.40 -17.16 -5.24
C GLN A 140 18.95 -17.56 -5.45
N PRO A 141 18.03 -17.15 -4.54
CA PRO A 141 16.60 -17.21 -4.83
C PRO A 141 16.26 -16.41 -6.09
N ALA A 142 15.34 -16.94 -6.90
CA ALA A 142 14.82 -16.20 -8.06
C ALA A 142 14.16 -14.89 -7.63
N SER A 143 14.22 -13.87 -8.48
CA SER A 143 13.52 -12.60 -8.21
C SER A 143 12.01 -12.80 -8.11
N ASP A 144 11.33 -11.82 -7.50
CA ASP A 144 9.90 -11.63 -7.69
C ASP A 144 9.54 -11.55 -9.19
N PRO A 145 8.32 -11.97 -9.57
CA PRO A 145 7.89 -11.87 -10.94
C PRO A 145 7.66 -10.40 -11.30
N PHE A 146 8.10 -9.98 -12.48
CA PHE A 146 7.92 -8.62 -12.98
C PHE A 146 7.41 -8.63 -14.42
N PRO A 147 6.53 -7.68 -14.80
CA PRO A 147 6.08 -7.58 -16.18
C PRO A 147 7.05 -6.75 -17.04
N ILE A 148 7.15 -7.10 -18.31
CA ILE A 148 7.57 -6.18 -19.38
C ILE A 148 6.31 -5.82 -20.16
N ALA A 149 5.87 -4.56 -20.09
CA ALA A 149 4.62 -4.13 -20.69
C ALA A 149 4.64 -2.64 -20.97
N ALA A 150 3.97 -2.20 -22.05
CA ALA A 150 3.82 -0.77 -22.35
C ALA A 150 3.05 0.00 -21.25
N SER A 151 2.25 -0.71 -20.46
CA SER A 151 1.45 -0.17 -19.35
C SER A 151 2.06 -0.39 -17.97
N ALA A 152 3.34 -0.82 -17.85
CA ALA A 152 3.95 -1.20 -16.57
C ALA A 152 3.81 -0.12 -15.48
N TYR A 153 3.89 1.16 -15.86
CA TYR A 153 3.81 2.29 -14.92
C TYR A 153 2.41 2.93 -14.81
N ARG A 154 1.41 2.43 -15.54
CA ARG A 154 0.05 2.98 -15.46
C ARG A 154 -0.55 2.85 -14.04
N PRO A 155 -0.42 1.72 -13.33
CA PRO A 155 -0.98 1.59 -11.99
C PRO A 155 -0.39 2.59 -10.99
N VAL A 156 0.92 2.82 -11.01
CA VAL A 156 1.56 3.78 -10.10
C VAL A 156 1.16 5.21 -10.44
N LEU A 157 1.03 5.56 -11.73
CA LEU A 157 0.53 6.87 -12.16
C LEU A 157 -0.89 7.13 -11.61
N GLU A 158 -1.79 6.18 -11.79
CA GLU A 158 -3.17 6.28 -11.29
C GLU A 158 -3.21 6.40 -9.76
N ALA A 159 -2.41 5.60 -9.05
CA ALA A 159 -2.31 5.65 -7.60
C ALA A 159 -1.74 6.99 -7.09
N SER A 160 -0.71 7.53 -7.74
CA SER A 160 -0.12 8.82 -7.40
C SER A 160 -1.11 9.97 -7.58
N LEU A 161 -1.87 9.98 -8.68
CA LEU A 161 -2.94 10.96 -8.87
C LEU A 161 -4.06 10.78 -7.84
N LYS A 162 -4.38 9.53 -7.49
CA LYS A 162 -5.39 9.24 -6.48
C LYS A 162 -5.00 9.71 -5.09
N ALA A 163 -3.71 9.72 -4.76
CA ALA A 163 -3.22 10.27 -3.49
C ALA A 163 -3.62 11.74 -3.30
N PHE A 164 -3.53 12.57 -4.35
CA PHE A 164 -4.02 13.96 -4.30
C PHE A 164 -5.52 14.06 -4.06
N TYR A 165 -6.31 13.16 -4.66
CA TYR A 165 -7.74 13.09 -4.40
C TYR A 165 -8.04 12.77 -2.93
N PHE A 166 -7.30 11.82 -2.32
CA PHE A 166 -7.46 11.48 -0.90
C PHE A 166 -7.06 12.62 0.05
N ASN A 167 -6.14 13.47 -0.37
CA ASN A 167 -5.65 14.61 0.42
C ASN A 167 -6.50 15.88 0.27
N ARG A 168 -7.64 15.85 -0.44
CA ARG A 168 -8.55 17.00 -0.52
C ARG A 168 -9.14 17.33 0.86
N ALA A 169 -9.01 18.59 1.27
CA ALA A 169 -9.69 19.13 2.45
C ALA A 169 -11.04 19.75 2.08
N SER A 170 -11.85 20.02 3.10
CA SER A 170 -13.10 20.79 3.03
C SER A 170 -14.18 20.21 2.10
N THR A 171 -14.03 18.95 1.69
CA THR A 171 -14.99 18.24 0.84
C THR A 171 -15.06 16.78 1.23
N ALA A 172 -16.23 16.17 1.02
CA ALA A 172 -16.43 14.75 1.26
C ALA A 172 -15.75 13.91 0.16
N LEU A 173 -15.26 12.74 0.53
CA LEU A 173 -14.75 11.73 -0.39
C LEU A 173 -15.78 10.61 -0.49
N PRO A 174 -16.69 10.63 -1.48
CA PRO A 174 -17.71 9.59 -1.60
C PRO A 174 -17.09 8.24 -1.98
N ALA A 175 -17.71 7.16 -1.50
CA ALA A 175 -17.24 5.78 -1.69
C ALA A 175 -17.06 5.37 -3.16
N GLN A 176 -17.87 5.92 -4.08
CA GLN A 176 -17.74 5.67 -5.52
C GLN A 176 -16.34 6.01 -6.08
N PHE A 177 -15.65 6.97 -5.46
CA PHE A 177 -14.30 7.35 -5.84
C PHE A 177 -13.27 6.93 -4.80
N ALA A 178 -13.63 6.87 -3.51
CA ALA A 178 -12.67 6.64 -2.45
C ALA A 178 -12.60 5.19 -1.94
N GLY A 179 -13.56 4.35 -2.33
CA GLY A 179 -13.69 2.97 -1.84
C GLY A 179 -13.66 2.91 -0.31
N PRO A 180 -12.77 2.10 0.29
CA PRO A 180 -12.66 1.97 1.75
C PRO A 180 -12.17 3.23 2.45
N TYR A 181 -11.61 4.20 1.72
CA TYR A 181 -11.12 5.47 2.26
C TYR A 181 -12.17 6.60 2.18
N ALA A 182 -13.45 6.24 2.00
CA ALA A 182 -14.54 7.21 2.00
C ALA A 182 -14.65 7.93 3.34
N ARG A 183 -14.89 9.25 3.29
CA ARG A 183 -15.04 10.08 4.49
C ARG A 183 -15.89 11.31 4.22
N ALA A 184 -16.50 11.84 5.27
CA ALA A 184 -17.16 13.14 5.24
C ALA A 184 -16.13 14.28 5.03
N ALA A 185 -16.63 15.49 4.78
CA ALA A 185 -15.78 16.68 4.65
C ALA A 185 -15.06 16.98 5.97
N GLY A 186 -13.74 17.18 5.90
CA GLY A 186 -12.94 17.63 7.04
C GLY A 186 -12.52 19.08 6.85
N HIS A 187 -12.42 19.86 7.93
CA HIS A 187 -12.09 21.30 7.90
C HIS A 187 -13.06 22.14 7.04
N PRO A 188 -14.37 22.12 7.33
CA PRO A 188 -15.31 23.02 6.65
C PRO A 188 -14.98 24.49 6.98
N ASP A 189 -14.87 25.32 5.95
CA ASP A 189 -14.64 26.77 6.10
C ASP A 189 -15.97 27.50 6.36
N THR A 190 -16.55 27.24 7.52
CA THR A 190 -17.86 27.79 7.92
C THR A 190 -17.78 28.70 9.14
N GLN A 191 -16.58 28.93 9.68
CA GLN A 191 -16.36 29.77 10.86
C GLN A 191 -15.34 30.85 10.53
N VAL A 192 -15.83 32.02 10.15
CA VAL A 192 -14.98 33.21 9.95
C VAL A 192 -14.90 33.98 11.26
N ARG A 193 -13.70 34.05 11.86
CA ARG A 193 -13.44 34.92 13.01
C ARG A 193 -13.01 36.29 12.49
N ILE A 194 -13.81 37.32 12.77
CA ILE A 194 -13.50 38.70 12.40
C ILE A 194 -12.90 39.39 13.62
N HIS A 195 -11.72 39.99 13.47
CA HIS A 195 -11.13 40.81 14.51
C HIS A 195 -11.98 42.08 14.71
N PRO A 196 -12.23 42.56 15.96
CA PRO A 196 -13.08 43.72 16.20
C PRO A 196 -12.71 44.97 15.41
N SER A 197 -11.41 45.19 15.15
CA SER A 197 -10.93 46.33 14.34
C SER A 197 -11.30 46.26 12.86
N ALA A 198 -11.74 45.11 12.36
CA ALA A 198 -12.13 44.86 10.97
C ALA A 198 -13.66 44.65 10.82
N ALA A 199 -14.42 44.72 11.91
CA ALA A 199 -15.87 44.62 11.85
C ALA A 199 -16.47 45.89 11.24
N SER A 200 -17.38 45.74 10.30
CA SER A 200 -18.19 46.88 9.81
C SER A 200 -19.17 47.32 10.90
N ALA A 201 -19.42 48.62 10.99
CA ALA A 201 -20.45 49.14 11.88
C ALA A 201 -21.80 48.50 11.53
N THR A 202 -22.47 47.97 12.55
CA THR A 202 -23.77 47.30 12.43
C THR A 202 -24.91 48.30 12.40
#